data_AF-A0A348N7L6-F1
#
_entry.id   AF-A0A348N7L6-F1
#
_cell.length_a   1.000
_cell.length_b   1.000
_cell.length_c   1.000
_cell.angle_alpha   90.00
_cell.angle_beta   90.00
_cell.angle_gamma   90.00
#
_symmetry.space_group_name_H-M   'P 1'
#
loop_
_entity.id
_entity.type
_entity.pdbx_description
1 polymer ?
#
loop_
_entity_poly.entity_id
_entity_poly.type
_entity_poly.pdbx_seq_one_letter_code
_entity_poly.pdbx_strand_id
1 'polypeptide(L)'
;MKLLERLHQQLNKREKGSSLVTVLLVSSIVAILVTVVLAIVILNVYMKRADMLGQTAFYDAESALEEIRAGLALDESKATTEAYLDTLSNYANLDDEKKTENFDDIFEKNLRNKLTIENGNYNISILEGYLKETKYNNGVGAQILTSADDAHFNVTKEGVKLTNVHVKYTDANNYVSEIKTDIVLEYPPVNFQNASSIDNILTYGLIANDSFKPSGTVNVVGNAYLGGKGSDINNANVNLKANGTQETNVISGGNLKLTGSKLDTQDLALWSDSIVLDKSTYNMNSGSSYIKNDLVLGNNARSTLKGKLIMFGNPWVAISEQMIDASEVRQGAKDDMPSYSSSILVTGSNAGLDMSGLNTMVIGG
;
A
#
# COMPACT_ATOMS: atom_id res chain seq x y z
N MET A 1 64.89 12.37 93.42
CA MET A 1 64.76 13.38 92.33
C MET A 1 65.09 12.82 90.94
N LYS A 2 66.22 12.12 90.72
CA LYS A 2 66.62 11.56 89.40
C LYS A 2 65.70 10.48 88.78
N LEU A 3 64.80 9.87 89.55
CA LEU A 3 63.87 8.84 89.04
C LEU A 3 62.65 9.46 88.33
N LEU A 4 62.20 10.63 88.80
CA LEU A 4 61.03 11.35 88.25
C LEU A 4 61.35 12.03 86.91
N GLU A 5 62.58 12.53 86.73
CA GLU A 5 63.02 13.08 85.44
C GLU A 5 63.19 12.00 84.36
N ARG A 6 63.66 10.79 84.74
CA ARG A 6 63.77 9.67 83.80
C ARG A 6 62.40 9.14 83.35
N LEU A 7 61.41 9.14 84.24
CA LEU A 7 60.03 8.78 83.92
C LEU A 7 59.37 9.79 82.97
N HIS A 8 59.57 11.09 83.18
CA HIS A 8 59.09 12.13 82.26
C HIS A 8 59.77 12.07 80.88
N GLN A 9 61.09 11.82 80.82
CA GLN A 9 61.78 11.65 79.54
C GLN A 9 61.37 10.39 78.78
N GLN A 10 61.02 9.29 79.46
CA GLN A 10 60.55 8.07 78.80
C GLN A 10 59.10 8.16 78.32
N LEU A 11 58.23 8.91 79.01
CA LEU A 11 56.87 9.21 78.55
C LEU A 11 56.88 10.06 77.28
N ASN A 12 57.66 11.15 77.25
CA ASN A 12 57.78 12.01 76.05
C ASN A 12 58.48 11.34 74.85
N LYS A 13 59.26 10.26 75.06
CA LYS A 13 59.88 9.47 73.99
C LYS A 13 58.93 8.42 73.41
N ARG A 14 57.89 8.02 74.15
CA ARG A 14 56.87 7.05 73.72
C ARG A 14 55.79 7.65 72.83
N GLU A 15 55.50 8.94 72.95
CA GLU A 15 54.46 9.61 72.15
C GLU A 15 54.90 9.93 70.71
N LYS A 16 56.21 10.03 70.44
CA LYS A 16 56.75 10.33 69.10
C LYS A 16 56.60 9.18 68.09
N GLY A 17 56.42 7.94 68.56
CA GLY A 17 56.17 6.78 67.71
C GLY A 17 54.67 6.49 67.48
N SER A 18 53.82 6.89 68.43
CA SER A 18 52.37 6.68 68.36
C SER A 18 51.74 7.51 67.22
N SER A 19 52.11 8.79 67.08
CA SER A 19 51.58 9.67 66.04
C SER A 19 51.78 9.15 64.62
N LEU A 20 52.94 8.54 64.31
CA LEU A 20 53.21 7.95 62.99
C LEU A 20 52.30 6.75 62.70
N VAL A 21 52.10 5.88 63.69
CA VAL A 21 51.25 4.67 63.56
C VAL A 21 49.78 5.05 63.41
N THR A 22 49.31 6.06 64.16
CA THR A 22 47.92 6.56 64.03
C THR A 22 47.68 7.16 62.65
N VAL A 23 48.64 7.92 62.11
CA VAL A 23 48.55 8.49 60.76
C VAL A 23 48.52 7.38 59.70
N LEU A 24 49.35 6.34 59.85
CA LEU A 24 49.33 5.18 58.94
C LEU A 24 48.00 4.44 58.98
N LEU A 25 47.44 4.21 60.17
CA LEU A 25 46.11 3.58 60.33
C LEU A 25 45.01 4.41 59.67
N VAL A 26 44.98 5.72 59.92
CA VAL A 26 43.99 6.63 59.32
C VAL A 26 44.14 6.67 57.81
N SER A 27 45.36 6.78 57.28
CA SER A 27 45.61 6.78 55.83
C SER A 27 45.19 5.46 55.16
N SER A 28 45.37 4.32 55.85
CA SER A 28 44.95 3.00 55.35
C SER A 28 43.43 2.89 55.30
N ILE A 29 42.71 3.41 56.31
CA ILE A 29 41.25 3.45 56.32
C ILE A 29 40.72 4.35 55.19
N VAL A 30 41.33 5.51 54.98
CA VAL A 30 40.97 6.41 53.87
C VAL A 30 41.23 5.74 52.52
N ALA A 31 42.36 5.04 52.35
CA ALA A 31 42.67 4.31 51.12
C ALA A 31 41.65 3.18 50.84
N ILE A 32 41.23 2.44 51.88
CA ILE A 32 40.16 1.43 51.76
C ILE A 32 38.85 2.11 51.34
N LEU A 33 38.48 3.22 51.96
CA LEU A 33 37.26 3.96 51.65
C LEU A 33 37.26 4.46 50.20
N VAL A 34 38.37 5.04 49.74
CA VAL A 34 38.56 5.45 48.34
C VAL A 34 38.40 4.27 47.38
N THR A 35 38.97 3.12 47.73
CA THR A 35 38.87 1.89 46.91
C THR A 35 37.42 1.41 46.80
N VAL A 36 36.68 1.41 47.92
CA VAL A 36 35.25 1.03 47.93
C VAL A 36 34.40 1.99 47.10
N VAL A 37 34.62 3.30 47.24
CA VAL A 37 33.92 4.31 46.44
C VAL A 37 34.22 4.11 44.95
N LEU A 38 35.49 3.89 44.59
CA LEU A 38 35.89 3.67 43.21
C LEU A 38 35.29 2.38 42.63
N ALA A 39 35.19 1.32 43.43
CA ALA A 39 34.51 0.09 43.04
C ALA A 39 33.01 0.33 42.77
N ILE A 40 32.31 1.10 43.62
CA ILE A 40 30.90 1.47 43.40
C ILE A 40 30.73 2.29 42.12
N VAL A 41 31.65 3.25 41.85
CA VAL A 41 31.63 4.05 40.62
C VAL A 41 31.79 3.16 39.38
N ILE A 42 32.74 2.22 39.40
CA ILE A 42 32.96 1.27 38.31
C ILE A 42 31.71 0.40 38.07
N LEU A 43 31.13 -0.15 39.15
CA LEU A 43 29.90 -0.95 39.06
C LEU A 43 28.75 -0.13 38.46
N ASN A 44 28.57 1.13 38.87
CA ASN A 44 27.56 2.01 38.30
C ASN A 44 27.78 2.28 36.80
N VAL A 45 29.03 2.45 36.36
CA VAL A 45 29.33 2.63 34.93
C VAL A 45 28.99 1.36 34.13
N TYR A 46 29.33 0.18 34.66
CA TYR A 46 28.98 -1.08 34.01
C TYR A 46 27.47 -1.31 33.95
N MET A 47 26.74 -1.07 35.04
CA MET A 47 25.28 -1.18 35.06
C MET A 47 24.64 -0.21 34.07
N LYS A 48 25.08 1.06 34.04
CA LYS A 48 24.54 2.04 33.10
C LYS A 48 24.81 1.68 31.64
N ARG A 49 25.98 1.10 31.34
CA ARG A 49 26.31 0.61 30.00
C ARG A 49 25.47 -0.61 29.62
N ALA A 50 25.26 -1.54 30.56
CA ALA A 50 24.39 -2.69 30.35
C ALA A 50 22.94 -2.26 30.11
N ASP A 51 22.43 -1.28 30.87
CA ASP A 51 21.08 -0.72 30.68
C ASP A 51 20.90 -0.09 29.30
N MET A 52 21.87 0.73 28.86
CA MET A 52 21.83 1.35 27.53
C MET A 52 21.86 0.30 26.41
N LEU A 53 22.74 -0.69 26.50
CA LEU A 53 22.84 -1.75 25.50
C LEU A 53 21.60 -2.65 25.48
N GLY A 54 21.00 -2.91 26.65
CA GLY A 54 19.72 -3.61 26.75
C GLY A 54 18.58 -2.85 26.07
N GLN A 55 18.55 -1.51 26.20
CA GLN A 55 17.57 -0.69 25.48
C GLN A 55 17.79 -0.71 23.97
N THR A 56 19.03 -0.59 23.49
CA THR A 56 19.32 -0.67 22.05
C THR A 56 18.92 -2.02 21.46
N ALA A 57 19.31 -3.13 22.10
CA ALA A 57 18.92 -4.47 21.65
C ALA A 57 17.40 -4.69 21.68
N PHE A 58 16.68 -4.05 22.60
CA PHE A 58 15.21 -4.07 22.61
C PHE A 58 14.63 -3.35 21.39
N TYR A 59 15.12 -2.15 21.05
CA TYR A 59 14.67 -1.43 19.85
C TYR A 59 15.00 -2.16 18.55
N ASP A 60 16.12 -2.89 18.51
CA ASP A 60 16.46 -3.73 17.37
C ASP A 60 15.51 -4.93 17.24
N ALA A 61 15.14 -5.57 18.35
CA ALA A 61 14.12 -6.62 18.37
C ALA A 61 12.72 -6.09 18.01
N GLU A 62 12.38 -4.89 18.45
CA GLU A 62 11.14 -4.20 18.07
C GLU A 62 11.11 -3.89 16.57
N SER A 63 12.23 -3.44 16.00
CA SER A 63 12.36 -3.21 14.56
C SER A 63 12.10 -4.48 13.75
N ALA A 64 12.56 -5.64 14.22
CA ALA A 64 12.27 -6.92 13.60
C ALA A 64 10.78 -7.30 13.68
N LEU A 65 10.13 -7.01 14.82
CA LEU A 65 8.69 -7.19 14.97
C LEU A 65 7.90 -6.25 14.06
N GLU A 66 8.37 -5.02 13.86
CA GLU A 66 7.77 -4.04 12.95
C GLU A 66 7.87 -4.48 11.48
N GLU A 67 8.99 -5.07 11.06
CA GLU A 67 9.12 -5.68 9.73
C GLU A 67 8.11 -6.82 9.52
N ILE A 68 7.94 -7.68 10.53
CA ILE A 68 6.93 -8.74 10.52
C ILE A 68 5.52 -8.14 10.43
N ARG A 69 5.21 -7.13 11.24
CA ARG A 69 3.91 -6.43 11.22
C ARG A 69 3.63 -5.83 9.86
N ALA A 70 4.61 -5.18 9.23
CA ALA A 70 4.47 -4.60 7.90
C ALA A 70 4.24 -5.68 6.82
N GLY A 71 4.93 -6.81 6.91
CA GLY A 71 4.71 -7.95 6.02
C GLY A 71 3.31 -8.54 6.14
N LEU A 72 2.83 -8.71 7.37
CA LEU A 72 1.48 -9.19 7.64
C LEU A 72 0.40 -8.19 7.20
N ALA A 73 0.61 -6.90 7.40
CA ALA A 73 -0.31 -5.85 6.94
C ALA A 73 -0.47 -5.82 5.41
N LEU A 74 0.59 -6.14 4.66
CA LEU A 74 0.50 -6.28 3.20
C LEU A 74 -0.37 -7.47 2.78
N ASP A 75 -0.27 -8.58 3.50
CA ASP A 75 -1.08 -9.77 3.22
C ASP A 75 -2.53 -9.59 3.69
N GLU A 76 -2.76 -8.89 4.81
CA GLU A 76 -4.07 -8.42 5.26
C GLU A 76 -4.75 -7.52 4.21
N SER A 77 -4.02 -6.55 3.65
CA SER A 77 -4.53 -5.64 2.61
C SER A 77 -4.95 -6.39 1.33
N LYS A 78 -4.16 -7.39 0.91
CA LYS A 78 -4.51 -8.23 -0.23
C LYS A 78 -5.73 -9.10 0.05
N ALA A 79 -5.76 -9.77 1.20
CA ALA A 79 -6.88 -10.59 1.62
C ALA A 79 -8.17 -9.76 1.70
N THR A 80 -8.10 -8.54 2.24
CA THR A 80 -9.19 -7.56 2.27
C THR A 80 -9.69 -7.24 0.87
N THR A 81 -8.78 -6.94 -0.06
CA THR A 81 -9.15 -6.58 -1.44
C THR A 81 -9.86 -7.74 -2.14
N GLU A 82 -9.31 -8.95 -2.03
CA GLU A 82 -9.90 -10.14 -2.63
C GLU A 82 -11.27 -10.49 -2.03
N ALA A 83 -11.40 -10.44 -0.70
CA ALA A 83 -12.66 -10.66 -0.01
C ALA A 83 -13.71 -9.62 -0.38
N TYR A 84 -13.30 -8.36 -0.50
CA TYR A 84 -14.18 -7.27 -0.92
C TYR A 84 -14.71 -7.48 -2.34
N LEU A 85 -13.82 -7.81 -3.30
CA LEU A 85 -14.20 -8.04 -4.69
C LEU A 85 -15.12 -9.26 -4.86
N ASP A 86 -14.91 -10.33 -4.10
CA ASP A 86 -15.78 -11.50 -4.15
C ASP A 86 -17.17 -11.20 -3.57
N THR A 87 -17.23 -10.55 -2.40
CA THR A 87 -18.50 -10.12 -1.80
C THR A 87 -19.26 -9.16 -2.72
N LEU A 88 -18.56 -8.28 -3.46
CA LEU A 88 -19.19 -7.44 -4.49
C LEU A 88 -19.69 -8.25 -5.69
N SER A 89 -18.96 -9.27 -6.12
CA SER A 89 -19.37 -10.14 -7.23
C SER A 89 -20.65 -10.92 -6.90
N ASN A 90 -20.82 -11.30 -5.64
CA ASN A 90 -21.99 -12.00 -5.12
C ASN A 90 -23.04 -11.08 -4.48
N TYR A 91 -22.86 -9.75 -4.57
CA TYR A 91 -23.64 -8.74 -3.84
C TYR A 91 -25.15 -8.82 -4.07
N ALA A 92 -25.58 -9.12 -5.31
CA ALA A 92 -27.00 -9.18 -5.67
C ALA A 92 -27.71 -10.43 -5.15
N ASN A 93 -26.96 -11.47 -4.76
CA ASN A 93 -27.49 -12.78 -4.37
C ASN A 93 -27.49 -13.00 -2.84
N LEU A 94 -26.89 -12.08 -2.07
CA LEU A 94 -26.70 -12.19 -0.63
C LEU A 94 -27.50 -11.10 0.11
N ASP A 95 -28.03 -11.48 1.27
CA ASP A 95 -28.67 -10.56 2.22
C ASP A 95 -27.60 -9.76 3.00
N ASP A 96 -27.96 -8.60 3.57
CA ASP A 96 -26.99 -7.66 4.14
C ASP A 96 -26.14 -8.26 5.27
N GLU A 97 -26.72 -9.10 6.13
CA GLU A 97 -25.98 -9.83 7.18
C GLU A 97 -25.05 -10.90 6.59
N LYS A 98 -25.47 -11.55 5.50
CA LYS A 98 -24.69 -12.59 4.81
C LYS A 98 -23.53 -12.02 4.00
N LYS A 99 -23.58 -10.74 3.62
CA LYS A 99 -22.48 -10.06 2.92
C LYS A 99 -21.27 -9.88 3.82
N THR A 100 -21.50 -9.45 5.07
CA THR A 100 -20.42 -9.33 6.06
C THR A 100 -19.86 -10.72 6.41
N GLU A 101 -20.71 -11.72 6.61
CA GLU A 101 -20.26 -13.10 6.86
C GLU A 101 -19.44 -13.68 5.69
N ASN A 102 -19.85 -13.43 4.44
CA ASN A 102 -19.10 -13.86 3.25
C ASN A 102 -17.75 -13.14 3.14
N PHE A 103 -17.70 -11.85 3.49
CA PHE A 103 -16.45 -11.10 3.53
C PHE A 103 -15.49 -11.68 4.58
N ASP A 104 -15.98 -11.93 5.80
CA ASP A 104 -15.17 -12.47 6.89
C ASP A 104 -14.64 -13.87 6.54
N ASP A 105 -15.46 -14.77 5.99
CA ASP A 105 -15.06 -16.12 5.58
C ASP A 105 -13.97 -16.11 4.50
N ILE A 106 -14.12 -15.26 3.48
CA ILE A 106 -13.15 -15.18 2.39
C ILE A 106 -11.85 -14.53 2.87
N PHE A 107 -11.94 -13.50 3.70
CA PHE A 107 -10.79 -12.86 4.32
C PHE A 107 -9.98 -13.88 5.15
N GLU A 108 -10.65 -14.63 6.01
CA GLU A 108 -10.03 -15.69 6.80
C GLU A 108 -9.40 -16.77 5.94
N LYS A 109 -10.10 -17.22 4.89
CA LYS A 109 -9.62 -18.25 3.98
C LYS A 109 -8.37 -17.81 3.23
N ASN A 110 -8.33 -16.56 2.77
CA ASN A 110 -7.18 -16.01 2.07
C ASN A 110 -5.96 -15.89 3.01
N LEU A 111 -6.17 -15.38 4.23
CA LEU A 111 -5.12 -15.36 5.25
C LEU A 111 -4.65 -16.76 5.63
N ARG A 112 -5.57 -17.72 5.79
CA ARG A 112 -5.24 -19.11 6.10
C ARG A 112 -4.39 -19.74 5.00
N ASN A 113 -4.82 -19.60 3.73
CA ASN A 113 -4.08 -20.13 2.58
C ASN A 113 -2.67 -19.54 2.48
N LYS A 114 -2.52 -18.26 2.85
CA LYS A 114 -1.23 -17.58 2.79
C LYS A 114 -0.33 -17.93 3.98
N LEU A 115 -0.87 -17.91 5.20
CA LEU A 115 -0.09 -17.91 6.43
C LEU A 115 0.04 -19.29 7.09
N THR A 116 -0.75 -20.30 6.70
CA THR A 116 -0.75 -21.61 7.37
C THR A 116 -0.12 -22.74 6.56
N ILE A 117 0.26 -23.80 7.27
CA ILE A 117 0.60 -25.11 6.70
C ILE A 117 -0.54 -26.11 7.00
N GLU A 118 -0.50 -27.31 6.39
CA GLU A 118 -1.57 -28.33 6.46
C GLU A 118 -2.05 -28.67 7.89
N ASN A 119 -1.23 -28.43 8.92
CA ASN A 119 -1.57 -28.70 10.33
C ASN A 119 -2.39 -27.60 11.01
N GLY A 120 -2.74 -26.50 10.33
CA GLY A 120 -3.51 -25.39 10.91
C GLY A 120 -2.69 -24.42 11.78
N ASN A 121 -1.38 -24.65 11.90
CA ASN A 121 -0.43 -23.73 12.50
C ASN A 121 0.11 -22.75 11.44
N TYR A 122 0.52 -21.55 11.85
CA TYR A 122 1.12 -20.59 10.93
C TYR A 122 2.55 -20.98 10.57
N ASN A 123 2.96 -20.62 9.36
CA ASN A 123 4.27 -20.94 8.82
C ASN A 123 5.31 -19.91 9.28
N ILE A 124 6.22 -20.34 10.15
CA ILE A 124 7.32 -19.51 10.66
C ILE A 124 8.20 -18.98 9.53
N SER A 125 8.42 -19.79 8.47
CA SER A 125 9.25 -19.39 7.32
C SER A 125 8.70 -18.17 6.58
N ILE A 126 7.38 -17.93 6.66
CA ILE A 126 6.75 -16.78 6.03
C ILE A 126 7.08 -15.51 6.83
N LEU A 127 7.01 -15.59 8.16
CA LEU A 127 7.42 -14.51 9.04
C LEU A 127 8.91 -14.20 8.90
N GLU A 128 9.77 -15.22 8.77
CA GLU A 128 11.20 -15.04 8.46
C GLU A 128 11.43 -14.38 7.09
N GLY A 129 10.51 -14.59 6.15
CA GLY A 129 10.52 -13.96 4.83
C GLY A 129 10.20 -12.47 4.85
N TYR A 130 9.52 -11.98 5.89
CA TYR A 130 9.25 -10.55 6.06
C TYR A 130 10.45 -9.78 6.63
N LEU A 131 11.36 -10.46 7.32
CA LEU A 131 12.59 -9.86 7.85
C LEU A 131 13.51 -9.45 6.69
N LYS A 132 13.85 -8.16 6.62
CA LYS A 132 14.70 -7.57 5.58
C LYS A 132 16.02 -7.08 6.16
N GLU A 133 15.99 -5.92 6.83
CA GLU A 133 17.19 -5.28 7.36
C GLU A 133 17.62 -5.95 8.67
N THR A 134 16.64 -6.45 9.43
CA THR A 134 16.90 -7.10 10.72
C THR A 134 17.20 -8.60 10.59
N LYS A 135 17.20 -9.17 9.39
CA LYS A 135 17.36 -10.62 9.19
C LYS A 135 18.68 -11.14 9.75
N TYR A 136 18.62 -12.27 10.44
CA TYR A 136 19.82 -12.92 10.98
C TYR A 136 20.84 -13.26 9.89
N ASN A 137 22.05 -12.72 10.04
CA ASN A 137 23.18 -12.93 9.16
C ASN A 137 24.49 -12.90 9.97
N ASN A 138 25.32 -13.94 9.81
CA ASN A 138 26.66 -14.01 10.41
C ASN A 138 26.75 -13.69 11.92
N GLY A 139 25.77 -14.15 12.71
CA GLY A 139 25.78 -13.97 14.17
C GLY A 139 25.02 -12.75 14.69
N VAL A 140 24.51 -11.88 13.80
CA VAL A 140 23.78 -10.66 14.15
C VAL A 140 22.41 -10.66 13.47
N GLY A 141 21.37 -10.18 14.15
CA GLY A 141 20.02 -10.02 13.62
C GLY A 141 18.96 -10.88 14.32
N ALA A 142 17.76 -10.88 13.74
CA ALA A 142 16.53 -11.46 14.26
C ALA A 142 16.30 -12.90 13.78
N GLN A 143 15.91 -13.75 14.71
CA GLN A 143 15.48 -15.12 14.49
C GLN A 143 14.11 -15.33 15.14
N ILE A 144 13.28 -16.16 14.52
CA ILE A 144 12.00 -16.55 15.11
C ILE A 144 12.20 -17.87 15.85
N LEU A 145 11.93 -17.86 17.15
CA LEU A 145 12.13 -19.00 18.05
C LEU A 145 10.84 -19.76 18.34
N THR A 146 9.71 -19.34 17.78
CA THR A 146 8.45 -20.05 17.95
C THR A 146 8.59 -21.48 17.43
N SER A 147 8.28 -22.46 18.27
CA SER A 147 8.21 -23.86 17.85
C SER A 147 7.00 -24.08 16.95
N ALA A 148 7.12 -24.99 15.98
CA ALA A 148 6.00 -25.33 15.09
C ALA A 148 4.74 -25.78 15.85
N ASP A 149 4.90 -26.42 17.01
CA ASP A 149 3.79 -26.86 17.86
C ASP A 149 3.06 -25.72 18.59
N ASP A 150 3.75 -24.60 18.84
CA ASP A 150 3.19 -23.44 19.55
C ASP A 150 2.74 -22.32 18.60
N ALA A 151 2.93 -22.49 17.28
CA ALA A 151 2.64 -21.51 16.24
C ALA A 151 1.16 -21.53 15.82
N HIS A 152 0.24 -21.24 16.75
CA HIS A 152 -1.19 -21.38 16.48
C HIS A 152 -1.78 -20.24 15.65
N PHE A 153 -2.55 -20.58 14.62
CA PHE A 153 -3.41 -19.68 13.86
C PHE A 153 -4.85 -19.83 14.37
N ASN A 154 -5.36 -18.83 15.07
CA ASN A 154 -6.69 -18.86 15.67
C ASN A 154 -7.60 -17.80 15.03
N VAL A 155 -8.79 -18.21 14.61
CA VAL A 155 -9.83 -17.27 14.21
C VAL A 155 -10.56 -16.81 15.48
N THR A 156 -10.72 -15.51 15.62
CA THR A 156 -11.44 -14.88 16.73
C THR A 156 -12.55 -13.98 16.17
N LYS A 157 -13.40 -13.43 17.04
CA LYS A 157 -14.44 -12.48 16.61
C LYS A 157 -13.88 -11.17 16.07
N GLU A 158 -12.65 -10.84 16.42
CA GLU A 158 -12.00 -9.58 16.04
C GLU A 158 -11.15 -9.75 14.77
N GLY A 159 -10.86 -10.98 14.35
CA GLY A 159 -10.03 -11.29 13.20
C GLY A 159 -9.18 -12.54 13.41
N VAL A 160 -8.01 -12.57 12.76
CA VAL A 160 -7.07 -13.69 12.84
C VAL A 160 -5.98 -13.39 13.87
N LYS A 161 -5.80 -14.28 14.85
CA LYS A 161 -4.77 -14.20 15.88
C LYS A 161 -3.66 -15.21 15.65
N LEU A 162 -2.43 -14.72 15.49
CA LEU A 162 -1.19 -15.50 15.52
C LEU A 162 -0.65 -15.51 16.95
N THR A 163 -0.68 -16.67 17.60
CA THR A 163 -0.26 -16.82 19.00
C THR A 163 1.25 -17.08 19.08
N ASN A 164 1.89 -16.56 20.12
CA ASN A 164 3.27 -16.91 20.50
C ASN A 164 4.31 -16.59 19.42
N VAL A 165 4.23 -15.42 18.78
CA VAL A 165 5.30 -14.91 17.92
C VAL A 165 6.48 -14.53 18.83
N HIS A 166 7.56 -15.32 18.78
CA HIS A 166 8.74 -15.16 19.62
C HIS A 166 9.93 -14.78 18.75
N VAL A 167 10.35 -13.52 18.84
CA VAL A 167 11.48 -12.96 18.10
C VAL A 167 12.67 -12.82 19.05
N LYS A 168 13.82 -13.34 18.64
CA LYS A 168 15.11 -13.13 19.30
C LYS A 168 16.01 -12.30 18.40
N TYR A 169 16.49 -11.17 18.88
CA TYR A 169 17.50 -10.36 18.22
C TYR A 169 18.85 -10.51 18.92
N THR A 170 19.91 -10.73 18.14
CA THR A 170 21.30 -10.73 18.63
C THR A 170 22.07 -9.58 18.00
N ASP A 171 22.66 -8.70 18.81
CA ASP A 171 23.45 -7.56 18.33
C ASP A 171 24.91 -7.93 18.00
N ALA A 172 25.66 -7.00 17.43
CA ALA A 172 27.09 -7.19 17.09
C ALA A 172 28.00 -7.41 18.32
N ASN A 173 27.54 -7.05 19.51
CA ASN A 173 28.26 -7.23 20.77
C ASN A 173 27.80 -8.49 21.53
N ASN A 174 27.01 -9.35 20.88
CA ASN A 174 26.47 -10.60 21.42
C ASN A 174 25.47 -10.43 22.59
N TYR A 175 24.82 -9.26 22.67
CA TYR A 175 23.65 -9.05 23.51
C TYR A 175 22.40 -9.59 22.82
N VAL A 176 21.51 -10.14 23.63
CA VAL A 176 20.28 -10.80 23.16
C VAL A 176 19.08 -10.10 23.76
N SER A 177 18.11 -9.78 22.91
CA SER A 177 16.78 -9.36 23.32
C SER A 177 15.75 -10.34 22.76
N GLU A 178 14.75 -10.68 23.57
CA GLU A 178 13.69 -11.60 23.18
C GLU A 178 12.33 -10.96 23.44
N ILE A 179 11.48 -10.94 22.42
CA ILE A 179 10.11 -10.44 22.49
C ILE A 179 9.18 -11.60 22.15
N LYS A 180 8.23 -11.86 23.04
CA LYS A 180 7.16 -12.85 22.84
C LYS A 180 5.82 -12.14 22.91
N THR A 181 5.08 -12.17 21.81
CA THR A 181 3.80 -11.48 21.67
C THR A 181 2.82 -12.29 20.84
N ASP A 182 1.55 -11.95 20.95
CA ASP A 182 0.54 -12.36 19.97
C ASP A 182 0.34 -11.22 18.97
N ILE A 183 -0.05 -11.55 17.74
CA ILE A 183 -0.39 -10.59 16.68
C ILE A 183 -1.83 -10.85 16.25
N VAL A 184 -2.64 -9.79 16.15
CA VAL A 184 -4.02 -9.86 15.68
C VAL A 184 -4.12 -9.06 14.38
N LEU A 185 -4.64 -9.72 13.34
CA LEU A 185 -5.03 -9.11 12.07
C LEU A 185 -6.54 -8.91 12.14
N GLU A 186 -6.96 -7.68 12.37
CA GLU A 186 -8.35 -7.34 12.63
C GLU A 186 -9.18 -7.38 11.34
N TYR A 187 -10.48 -7.66 11.45
CA TYR A 187 -11.36 -7.45 10.30
C TYR A 187 -11.43 -5.96 9.99
N PRO A 188 -11.21 -5.55 8.73
CA PRO A 188 -11.35 -4.16 8.36
C PRO A 188 -12.82 -3.72 8.50
N PRO A 189 -13.08 -2.47 8.91
CA PRO A 189 -14.43 -1.95 9.04
C PRO A 189 -15.04 -1.72 7.65
N VAL A 190 -15.73 -2.73 7.10
CA VAL A 190 -16.43 -2.63 5.82
C VAL A 190 -17.94 -2.55 6.05
N ASN A 191 -18.59 -1.55 5.45
CA ASN A 191 -20.03 -1.38 5.51
C ASN A 191 -20.67 -1.72 4.16
N PHE A 192 -21.32 -2.88 4.09
CA PHE A 192 -22.08 -3.33 2.92
C PHE A 192 -23.56 -2.91 2.95
N GLN A 193 -24.05 -2.29 4.03
CA GLN A 193 -25.45 -1.89 4.20
C GLN A 193 -25.80 -0.60 3.44
N ASN A 194 -24.82 0.27 3.21
CA ASN A 194 -25.01 1.50 2.44
C ASN A 194 -24.39 1.35 1.06
N ALA A 195 -25.22 1.27 0.02
CA ALA A 195 -24.75 1.29 -1.38
C ALA A 195 -23.92 2.55 -1.71
N SER A 196 -24.08 3.63 -0.93
CA SER A 196 -23.30 4.85 -1.00
C SER A 196 -21.90 4.78 -0.37
N SER A 197 -21.58 3.74 0.40
CA SER A 197 -20.22 3.45 0.90
C SER A 197 -19.45 2.43 0.05
N ILE A 198 -20.08 1.86 -0.98
CA ILE A 198 -19.39 1.13 -2.04
C ILE A 198 -19.02 2.17 -3.08
N ASP A 199 -17.80 2.71 -2.96
CA ASP A 199 -17.28 3.76 -3.85
C ASP A 199 -17.49 3.36 -5.31
N ASN A 200 -18.42 4.06 -5.95
CA ASN A 200 -18.63 4.24 -7.38
C ASN A 200 -18.71 2.99 -8.28
N ILE A 201 -18.60 1.76 -7.79
CA ILE A 201 -18.69 0.53 -8.61
C ILE A 201 -20.15 0.18 -8.92
N LEU A 202 -21.07 0.38 -7.96
CA LEU A 202 -22.50 0.07 -8.14
C LEU A 202 -23.21 0.99 -9.15
N THR A 203 -22.56 2.07 -9.59
CA THR A 203 -23.09 2.97 -10.63
C THR A 203 -22.69 2.53 -12.05
N TYR A 204 -21.80 1.52 -12.19
CA TYR A 204 -21.35 1.00 -13.47
C TYR A 204 -22.24 -0.17 -13.94
N GLY A 205 -22.84 0.01 -15.12
CA GLY A 205 -23.54 -1.07 -15.83
C GLY A 205 -22.60 -2.05 -16.52
N LEU A 206 -21.30 -1.70 -16.66
CA LEU A 206 -20.29 -2.57 -17.23
C LEU A 206 -18.89 -2.25 -16.67
N ILE A 207 -18.17 -3.27 -16.24
CA ILE A 207 -16.76 -3.16 -15.85
C ILE A 207 -15.98 -4.29 -16.52
N ALA A 208 -15.06 -3.94 -17.41
CA ALA A 208 -14.07 -4.85 -17.96
C ALA A 208 -12.71 -4.54 -17.32
N ASN A 209 -11.99 -5.54 -16.83
CA ASN A 209 -10.68 -5.33 -16.21
C ASN A 209 -9.63 -4.92 -17.27
N ASP A 210 -9.36 -5.82 -18.22
CA ASP A 210 -8.33 -5.62 -19.26
C ASP A 210 -8.88 -4.95 -20.52
N SER A 211 -9.88 -5.56 -21.17
CA SER A 211 -10.46 -5.08 -22.42
C SER A 211 -11.90 -5.53 -22.60
N PHE A 212 -12.75 -4.64 -23.09
CA PHE A 212 -14.10 -4.95 -23.53
C PHE A 212 -14.10 -5.48 -24.98
N LYS A 213 -14.58 -6.72 -25.18
CA LYS A 213 -14.62 -7.43 -26.47
C LYS A 213 -15.99 -8.06 -26.71
N PRO A 214 -17.01 -7.25 -27.01
CA PRO A 214 -18.38 -7.73 -27.17
C PRO A 214 -18.57 -8.53 -28.47
N SER A 215 -19.63 -9.34 -28.50
CA SER A 215 -20.14 -10.00 -29.70
C SER A 215 -21.63 -9.74 -29.86
N GLY A 216 -22.09 -9.53 -31.09
CA GLY A 216 -23.51 -9.25 -31.35
C GLY A 216 -23.92 -7.85 -30.89
N THR A 217 -25.13 -7.71 -30.35
CA THR A 217 -25.65 -6.41 -29.88
C THR A 217 -25.57 -6.32 -28.36
N VAL A 218 -24.91 -5.28 -27.85
CA VAL A 218 -24.75 -4.98 -26.41
C VAL A 218 -25.38 -3.63 -26.09
N ASN A 219 -26.21 -3.57 -25.06
CA ASN A 219 -26.81 -2.34 -24.56
C ASN A 219 -26.35 -2.11 -23.12
N VAL A 220 -25.70 -0.98 -22.85
CA VAL A 220 -25.25 -0.60 -21.51
C VAL A 220 -25.92 0.72 -21.13
N VAL A 221 -26.43 0.76 -19.90
CA VAL A 221 -27.07 1.94 -19.31
C VAL A 221 -26.32 2.31 -18.04
N GLY A 222 -25.93 3.58 -17.89
CA GLY A 222 -25.12 4.05 -16.77
C GLY A 222 -23.62 3.98 -17.05
N ASN A 223 -22.80 4.06 -15.99
CA ASN A 223 -21.35 4.16 -16.14
C ASN A 223 -20.76 2.87 -16.76
N ALA A 224 -19.66 3.00 -17.50
CA ALA A 224 -18.99 1.83 -18.06
C ALA A 224 -17.47 1.99 -18.06
N TYR A 225 -16.75 0.97 -17.62
CA TYR A 225 -15.31 0.88 -17.74
C TYR A 225 -14.96 -0.22 -18.74
N LEU A 226 -14.38 0.17 -19.88
CA LEU A 226 -14.17 -0.69 -21.05
C LEU A 226 -12.80 -1.38 -21.06
N GLY A 227 -12.06 -1.33 -19.94
CA GLY A 227 -10.77 -1.99 -19.76
C GLY A 227 -9.57 -1.04 -19.74
N GLY A 228 -8.57 -1.40 -18.95
CA GLY A 228 -7.34 -0.62 -18.77
C GLY A 228 -6.38 -0.65 -19.95
N LYS A 229 -6.50 -1.61 -20.87
CA LYS A 229 -5.64 -1.74 -22.06
C LYS A 229 -6.31 -1.24 -23.34
N GLY A 230 -7.49 -0.61 -23.23
CA GLY A 230 -8.35 -0.29 -24.36
C GLY A 230 -9.32 -1.43 -24.69
N SER A 231 -10.07 -1.27 -25.78
CA SER A 231 -11.17 -2.17 -26.15
C SER A 231 -11.15 -2.47 -27.64
N ASP A 232 -11.36 -3.75 -27.99
CA ASP A 232 -11.45 -4.23 -29.37
C ASP A 232 -12.90 -4.67 -29.65
N ILE A 233 -13.67 -3.81 -30.32
CA ILE A 233 -15.07 -4.07 -30.66
C ILE A 233 -15.10 -4.59 -32.10
N ASN A 234 -15.26 -5.90 -32.27
CA ASN A 234 -15.20 -6.56 -33.58
C ASN A 234 -16.53 -7.21 -33.95
N ASN A 235 -17.10 -6.83 -35.10
CA ASN A 235 -18.39 -7.30 -35.60
C ASN A 235 -19.51 -7.23 -34.54
N ALA A 236 -19.58 -6.11 -33.82
CA ALA A 236 -20.55 -5.90 -32.74
C ALA A 236 -21.25 -4.55 -32.84
N ASN A 237 -22.47 -4.48 -32.32
CA ASN A 237 -23.23 -3.25 -32.16
C ASN A 237 -23.31 -2.92 -30.67
N VAL A 238 -22.69 -1.81 -30.25
CA VAL A 238 -22.63 -1.39 -28.86
C VAL A 238 -23.41 -0.10 -28.71
N ASN A 239 -24.44 -0.11 -27.86
CA ASN A 239 -25.23 1.07 -27.51
C ASN A 239 -24.95 1.43 -26.06
N LEU A 240 -24.34 2.58 -25.83
CA LEU A 240 -24.05 3.11 -24.50
C LEU A 240 -24.91 4.34 -24.27
N LYS A 241 -25.70 4.36 -23.20
CA LYS A 241 -26.57 5.49 -22.88
C LYS A 241 -26.58 5.83 -21.39
N ALA A 242 -26.83 7.09 -21.07
CA ALA A 242 -27.03 7.51 -19.70
C ALA A 242 -28.28 6.89 -19.06
N ASN A 243 -28.26 6.79 -17.73
CA ASN A 243 -29.41 6.41 -16.93
C ASN A 243 -30.19 7.65 -16.48
N GLY A 244 -31.06 8.16 -17.35
CA GLY A 244 -31.86 9.36 -17.05
C GLY A 244 -31.01 10.64 -17.06
N THR A 245 -31.13 11.47 -16.02
CA THR A 245 -30.44 12.77 -15.90
C THR A 245 -29.09 12.69 -15.18
N GLN A 246 -28.61 11.50 -14.85
CA GLN A 246 -27.34 11.32 -14.14
C GLN A 246 -26.16 11.49 -15.10
N GLU A 247 -25.12 12.18 -14.63
CA GLU A 247 -23.84 12.23 -15.34
C GLU A 247 -23.29 10.81 -15.49
N THR A 248 -23.17 10.38 -16.74
CA THR A 248 -22.72 9.02 -17.08
C THR A 248 -21.36 9.10 -17.75
N ASN A 249 -20.39 8.40 -17.17
CA ASN A 249 -19.03 8.29 -17.68
C ASN A 249 -18.79 6.90 -18.26
N VAL A 250 -18.31 6.89 -19.51
CA VAL A 250 -17.79 5.69 -20.16
C VAL A 250 -16.30 5.90 -20.35
N ILE A 251 -15.48 5.03 -19.77
CA ILE A 251 -14.03 5.18 -19.75
C ILE A 251 -13.39 3.97 -20.41
N SER A 252 -12.57 4.19 -21.43
CA SER A 252 -11.60 3.21 -21.92
C SER A 252 -10.22 3.66 -21.50
N GLY A 253 -9.51 2.83 -20.72
CA GLY A 253 -8.15 3.13 -20.27
C GLY A 253 -7.09 3.08 -21.38
N GLY A 254 -7.51 2.87 -22.63
CA GLY A 254 -6.65 2.87 -23.80
C GLY A 254 -7.45 3.15 -25.07
N ASN A 255 -7.00 2.56 -26.18
CA ASN A 255 -7.60 2.79 -27.50
C ASN A 255 -8.94 2.05 -27.66
N LEU A 256 -9.92 2.71 -28.25
CA LEU A 256 -11.16 2.11 -28.73
C LEU A 256 -11.01 1.76 -30.21
N LYS A 257 -10.86 0.47 -30.50
CA LYS A 257 -10.73 -0.05 -31.87
C LYS A 257 -12.03 -0.71 -32.29
N LEU A 258 -12.60 -0.24 -33.39
CA LEU A 258 -13.82 -0.77 -33.97
C LEU A 258 -13.50 -1.37 -35.34
N THR A 259 -13.85 -2.63 -35.55
CA THR A 259 -13.70 -3.34 -36.83
C THR A 259 -15.02 -3.99 -37.23
N GLY A 260 -15.62 -3.57 -38.33
CA GLY A 260 -16.94 -4.08 -38.74
C GLY A 260 -18.06 -3.80 -37.74
N SER A 261 -17.91 -2.78 -36.90
CA SER A 261 -18.73 -2.56 -35.69
C SER A 261 -19.48 -1.23 -35.71
N LYS A 262 -20.49 -1.13 -34.86
CA LYS A 262 -21.20 0.13 -34.58
C LYS A 262 -21.10 0.47 -33.10
N LEU A 263 -20.73 1.71 -32.78
CA LEU A 263 -20.81 2.27 -31.44
C LEU A 263 -21.72 3.49 -31.45
N ASP A 264 -22.80 3.41 -30.71
CA ASP A 264 -23.73 4.52 -30.49
C ASP A 264 -23.58 4.99 -29.03
N THR A 265 -23.31 6.28 -28.82
CA THR A 265 -23.29 6.90 -27.50
C THR A 265 -24.37 7.96 -27.38
N GLN A 266 -25.05 8.00 -26.24
CA GLN A 266 -26.14 8.95 -25.99
C GLN A 266 -26.09 9.50 -24.56
N ASP A 267 -26.15 10.83 -24.44
CA ASP A 267 -26.27 11.59 -23.20
C ASP A 267 -25.16 11.29 -22.14
N LEU A 268 -23.96 10.91 -22.59
CA LEU A 268 -22.86 10.50 -21.73
C LEU A 268 -21.53 11.18 -22.09
N ALA A 269 -20.54 11.06 -21.22
CA ALA A 269 -19.15 11.45 -21.46
C ALA A 269 -18.30 10.20 -21.79
N LEU A 270 -17.81 10.10 -23.03
CA LEU A 270 -16.92 9.02 -23.47
C LEU A 270 -15.45 9.47 -23.37
N TRP A 271 -14.64 8.71 -22.64
CA TRP A 271 -13.20 8.94 -22.46
C TRP A 271 -12.40 7.81 -23.10
N SER A 272 -11.39 8.15 -23.90
CA SER A 272 -10.50 7.17 -24.53
C SER A 272 -9.15 7.77 -24.92
N ASP A 273 -8.13 6.93 -25.10
CA ASP A 273 -6.85 7.40 -25.64
C ASP A 273 -6.95 7.77 -27.11
N SER A 274 -7.58 6.91 -27.91
CA SER A 274 -7.82 7.13 -29.33
C SER A 274 -9.02 6.32 -29.78
N ILE A 275 -9.69 6.76 -30.84
CA ILE A 275 -10.77 6.02 -31.47
C ILE A 275 -10.34 5.66 -32.89
N VAL A 276 -10.29 4.37 -33.21
CA VAL A 276 -9.87 3.86 -34.51
C VAL A 276 -11.02 3.08 -35.13
N LEU A 277 -11.45 3.51 -36.32
CA LEU A 277 -12.60 2.95 -37.03
C LEU A 277 -12.13 2.29 -38.33
N ASP A 278 -12.38 1.00 -38.50
CA ASP A 278 -12.25 0.30 -39.79
C ASP A 278 -13.55 -0.43 -40.12
N LYS A 279 -14.14 -0.15 -41.29
CA LYS A 279 -15.47 -0.64 -41.71
C LYS A 279 -16.54 -0.47 -40.62
N SER A 280 -16.41 0.60 -39.82
CA SER A 280 -17.15 0.78 -38.58
C SER A 280 -17.82 2.13 -38.51
N THR A 281 -18.86 2.23 -37.69
CA THR A 281 -19.60 3.48 -37.47
C THR A 281 -19.52 3.89 -36.01
N TYR A 282 -19.11 5.13 -35.73
CA TYR A 282 -19.22 5.75 -34.40
C TYR A 282 -20.19 6.93 -34.44
N ASN A 283 -21.32 6.82 -33.73
CA ASN A 283 -22.27 7.92 -33.59
C ASN A 283 -22.31 8.42 -32.15
N MET A 284 -21.83 9.64 -31.96
CA MET A 284 -22.11 10.43 -30.77
C MET A 284 -23.41 11.19 -31.00
N ASN A 285 -24.52 10.63 -30.52
CA ASN A 285 -25.85 11.21 -30.75
C ASN A 285 -26.10 12.47 -29.90
N SER A 286 -25.51 12.50 -28.71
CA SER A 286 -25.50 13.61 -27.75
C SER A 286 -24.44 13.35 -26.68
N GLY A 287 -24.14 14.36 -25.85
CA GLY A 287 -23.15 14.26 -24.78
C GLY A 287 -21.78 14.79 -25.18
N SER A 288 -20.73 14.19 -24.63
CA SER A 288 -19.35 14.61 -24.83
C SER A 288 -18.43 13.43 -25.19
N SER A 289 -17.44 13.68 -26.05
CA SER A 289 -16.33 12.75 -26.28
C SER A 289 -15.01 13.44 -26.00
N TYR A 290 -14.19 12.77 -25.21
CA TYR A 290 -12.92 13.18 -24.66
C TYR A 290 -11.85 12.21 -25.14
N ILE A 291 -11.05 12.64 -26.11
CA ILE A 291 -10.06 11.80 -26.79
C ILE A 291 -8.67 12.34 -26.48
N LYS A 292 -7.76 11.49 -26.01
CA LYS A 292 -6.40 11.94 -25.66
C LYS A 292 -5.56 12.27 -26.90
N ASN A 293 -5.53 11.39 -27.89
CA ASN A 293 -4.73 11.52 -29.11
C ASN A 293 -5.64 11.68 -30.32
N ASP A 294 -5.85 10.63 -31.11
CA ASP A 294 -6.43 10.74 -32.46
C ASP A 294 -7.80 10.06 -32.60
N LEU A 295 -8.58 10.61 -33.53
CA LEU A 295 -9.74 9.95 -34.12
C LEU A 295 -9.40 9.55 -35.56
N VAL A 296 -9.31 8.24 -35.81
CA VAL A 296 -8.85 7.68 -37.09
C VAL A 296 -9.99 6.97 -37.81
N LEU A 297 -10.33 7.47 -39.00
CA LEU A 297 -11.32 6.90 -39.90
C LEU A 297 -10.62 6.18 -41.06
N GLY A 298 -10.63 4.86 -41.00
CA GLY A 298 -10.17 3.93 -42.03
C GLY A 298 -11.23 3.63 -43.09
N ASN A 299 -11.12 2.48 -43.77
CA ASN A 299 -11.93 2.17 -44.95
C ASN A 299 -13.40 1.95 -44.59
N ASN A 300 -14.32 2.56 -45.34
CA ASN A 300 -15.77 2.49 -45.08
C ASN A 300 -16.15 2.89 -43.64
N ALA A 301 -15.31 3.71 -42.97
CA ALA A 301 -15.60 4.21 -41.65
C ALA A 301 -16.54 5.42 -41.71
N ARG A 302 -17.50 5.50 -40.79
CA ARG A 302 -18.36 6.67 -40.64
C ARG A 302 -18.31 7.17 -39.21
N SER A 303 -18.22 8.47 -39.01
CA SER A 303 -18.41 9.06 -37.70
C SER A 303 -19.39 10.22 -37.77
N THR A 304 -20.38 10.21 -36.88
CA THR A 304 -21.33 11.31 -36.69
C THR A 304 -21.13 11.85 -35.29
N LEU A 305 -20.73 13.11 -35.17
CA LEU A 305 -20.41 13.72 -33.88
C LEU A 305 -21.39 14.85 -33.57
N LYS A 306 -22.11 14.72 -32.44
CA LYS A 306 -23.05 15.73 -31.94
C LYS A 306 -22.79 16.05 -30.48
N GLY A 307 -22.92 17.31 -30.09
CA GLY A 307 -22.59 17.78 -28.74
C GLY A 307 -21.15 18.29 -28.65
N LYS A 308 -20.40 17.89 -27.62
CA LYS A 308 -19.06 18.42 -27.31
C LYS A 308 -17.98 17.41 -27.68
N LEU A 309 -17.03 17.79 -28.52
CA LEU A 309 -15.82 17.02 -28.79
C LEU A 309 -14.62 17.78 -28.22
N ILE A 310 -13.86 17.13 -27.33
CA ILE A 310 -12.56 17.62 -26.92
C ILE A 310 -11.51 16.55 -27.20
N MET A 311 -10.53 16.92 -28.01
CA MET A 311 -9.36 16.11 -28.27
C MET A 311 -8.18 16.83 -27.63
N PHE A 312 -7.65 16.28 -26.55
CA PHE A 312 -6.75 17.02 -25.69
C PHE A 312 -5.41 17.21 -26.35
N GLY A 313 -4.77 16.14 -26.84
CA GLY A 313 -3.48 16.11 -27.50
C GLY A 313 -2.42 16.75 -26.62
N ASN A 314 -2.50 18.07 -26.54
CA ASN A 314 -1.79 19.01 -25.72
C ASN A 314 -2.32 19.09 -24.26
N PRO A 315 -1.48 18.79 -23.27
CA PRO A 315 -1.62 19.09 -21.83
C PRO A 315 -2.27 20.42 -21.48
N TRP A 316 -2.01 21.48 -22.25
CA TRP A 316 -2.55 22.81 -21.99
C TRP A 316 -4.08 22.89 -22.14
N VAL A 317 -4.66 22.12 -23.06
CA VAL A 317 -6.12 22.05 -23.26
C VAL A 317 -6.79 21.33 -22.09
N ALA A 318 -6.18 20.27 -21.58
CA ALA A 318 -6.67 19.54 -20.41
C ALA A 318 -6.63 20.39 -19.12
N ILE A 319 -5.59 21.23 -18.97
CA ILE A 319 -5.45 22.17 -17.86
C ILE A 319 -6.50 23.30 -17.95
N SER A 320 -6.78 23.83 -19.14
CA SER A 320 -7.80 24.89 -19.30
C SER A 320 -9.23 24.41 -18.98
N GLU A 321 -9.50 23.12 -19.16
CA GLU A 321 -10.77 22.49 -18.77
C GLU A 321 -10.77 21.97 -17.32
N GLN A 322 -9.72 22.25 -16.53
CA GLN A 322 -9.57 21.84 -15.12
C GLN A 322 -9.58 20.31 -14.88
N MET A 323 -9.07 19.53 -15.82
CA MET A 323 -9.22 18.07 -15.81
C MET A 323 -8.04 17.29 -15.24
N ILE A 324 -6.88 17.92 -14.97
CA ILE A 324 -5.65 17.24 -14.50
C ILE A 324 -4.85 18.14 -13.54
N ASP A 325 -4.13 17.54 -12.58
CA ASP A 325 -3.14 18.22 -11.74
C ASP A 325 -1.92 18.68 -12.58
N ALA A 326 -1.52 19.94 -12.43
CA ALA A 326 -0.88 20.72 -13.48
C ALA A 326 0.66 20.59 -13.55
N SER A 327 1.32 19.87 -12.63
CA SER A 327 2.78 19.93 -12.47
C SER A 327 3.55 18.99 -13.40
N GLU A 328 3.23 17.68 -13.41
CA GLU A 328 3.92 16.67 -14.24
C GLU A 328 3.61 16.82 -15.75
N VAL A 329 2.36 17.16 -16.05
CA VAL A 329 1.80 17.27 -17.39
C VAL A 329 2.37 18.50 -18.15
N ARG A 330 2.74 19.57 -17.43
CA ARG A 330 3.44 20.74 -18.01
C ARG A 330 4.88 20.47 -18.41
N GLN A 331 5.56 19.51 -17.77
CA GLN A 331 6.95 19.18 -18.08
C GLN A 331 7.03 18.24 -19.30
N GLY A 332 6.18 17.21 -19.34
CA GLY A 332 6.07 16.33 -20.51
C GLY A 332 5.71 17.07 -21.81
N ALA A 333 4.77 18.03 -21.74
CA ALA A 333 4.37 18.85 -22.90
C ALA A 333 5.53 19.66 -23.52
N LYS A 334 6.50 20.07 -22.70
CA LYS A 334 7.66 20.85 -23.14
C LYS A 334 8.75 19.97 -23.76
N ASP A 335 8.88 18.75 -23.27
CA ASP A 335 9.96 17.84 -23.64
C ASP A 335 9.60 17.00 -24.90
N ASP A 336 8.31 16.76 -25.18
CA ASP A 336 7.86 16.01 -26.37
C ASP A 336 6.51 16.51 -26.94
N MET A 337 6.45 17.79 -27.29
CA MET A 337 5.26 18.48 -27.81
C MET A 337 4.53 17.73 -28.97
N PRO A 338 5.20 17.04 -29.92
CA PRO A 338 4.52 16.27 -30.97
C PRO A 338 3.70 15.08 -30.46
N SER A 339 4.17 14.39 -29.41
CA SER A 339 3.44 13.31 -28.73
C SER A 339 2.21 13.81 -27.97
N TYR A 340 2.06 15.13 -27.90
CA TYR A 340 0.95 15.82 -27.29
C TYR A 340 0.17 16.64 -28.34
N SER A 341 -0.15 16.02 -29.47
CA SER A 341 -1.05 16.58 -30.47
C SER A 341 -2.22 15.64 -30.72
N SER A 342 -3.37 16.22 -31.06
CA SER A 342 -4.58 15.51 -31.42
C SER A 342 -4.95 15.80 -32.86
N SER A 343 -5.34 14.77 -33.60
CA SER A 343 -5.77 14.91 -34.97
C SER A 343 -7.00 14.07 -35.30
N ILE A 344 -7.80 14.55 -36.25
CA ILE A 344 -8.84 13.75 -36.90
C ILE A 344 -8.29 13.32 -38.27
N LEU A 345 -8.07 12.02 -38.43
CA LEU A 345 -7.47 11.43 -39.63
C LEU A 345 -8.54 10.72 -40.44
N VAL A 346 -8.93 11.28 -41.57
CA VAL A 346 -9.87 10.65 -42.53
C VAL A 346 -9.07 10.11 -43.71
N THR A 347 -8.68 8.84 -43.64
CA THR A 347 -7.67 8.25 -44.55
C THR A 347 -8.21 7.12 -45.44
N GLY A 348 -9.30 6.47 -45.05
CA GLY A 348 -9.83 5.33 -45.80
C GLY A 348 -10.76 5.67 -46.97
N SER A 349 -10.86 4.75 -47.92
CA SER A 349 -11.80 4.82 -49.04
C SER A 349 -13.24 4.77 -48.53
N ASN A 350 -14.12 5.65 -49.03
CA ASN A 350 -15.52 5.76 -48.61
C ASN A 350 -15.68 6.06 -47.10
N ALA A 351 -14.69 6.72 -46.50
CA ALA A 351 -14.81 7.24 -45.15
C ALA A 351 -15.65 8.54 -45.13
N GLY A 352 -16.41 8.76 -44.07
CA GLY A 352 -17.24 9.95 -43.90
C GLY A 352 -17.24 10.47 -42.47
N LEU A 353 -17.11 11.77 -42.31
CA LEU A 353 -17.18 12.47 -41.03
C LEU A 353 -18.26 13.54 -41.10
N ASP A 354 -19.25 13.46 -40.21
CA ASP A 354 -20.30 14.46 -40.03
C ASP A 354 -20.15 15.09 -38.64
N MET A 355 -19.84 16.39 -38.61
CA MET A 355 -19.70 17.21 -37.41
C MET A 355 -20.75 18.31 -37.34
N SER A 356 -21.79 18.27 -38.19
CA SER A 356 -22.81 19.32 -38.27
C SER A 356 -23.62 19.51 -36.99
N GLY A 357 -23.63 18.51 -36.10
CA GLY A 357 -24.29 18.58 -34.80
C GLY A 357 -23.37 18.91 -33.62
N LEU A 358 -22.08 19.21 -33.84
CA LEU A 358 -21.18 19.65 -32.77
C LEU A 358 -21.55 21.08 -32.33
N ASN A 359 -21.63 21.27 -31.01
CA ASN A 359 -21.78 22.59 -30.40
C ASN A 359 -20.42 23.17 -29.99
N THR A 360 -19.47 22.31 -29.64
CA THR A 360 -18.14 22.66 -29.14
C THR A 360 -17.16 21.66 -29.70
N MET A 361 -16.07 22.18 -30.26
CA MET A 361 -14.97 21.38 -30.76
C MET A 361 -13.67 22.03 -30.32
N VAL A 362 -12.87 21.27 -29.56
CA VAL A 362 -11.53 21.67 -29.15
C VAL A 362 -10.57 20.58 -29.58
N ILE A 363 -9.53 20.95 -30.30
CA ILE A 363 -8.44 20.06 -30.68
C ILE A 363 -7.15 20.72 -30.21
N GLY A 364 -6.40 20.03 -29.35
CA GLY A 364 -5.07 20.45 -28.95
C GLY A 364 -4.03 20.04 -29.98
N GLY A 365 -3.20 21.00 -30.37
CA GLY A 365 -2.05 20.80 -31.27
C GLY A 365 -0.80 21.46 -30.76
#